data_AF-A0A834XVY4-F1
#
_entry.id   AF-A0A834XVY4-F1
#
_cell.length_a   1.000
_cell.length_b   1.000
_cell.length_c   1.000
_cell.angle_alpha   90.00
_cell.angle_beta   90.00
_cell.angle_gamma   90.00
#
_symmetry.space_group_name_H-M   'P 1'
#
loop_
_entity.id
_entity.type
_entity.pdbx_description
1 polymer ?
#
loop_
_entity_poly.entity_id
_entity_poly.type
_entity_poly.pdbx_seq_one_letter_code
_entity_poly.pdbx_strand_id
1 'polypeptide(L)'
;MKYLDMVIKGTDITLPKKTKVFFPIHSFQRDPEYFRNPDVFDPLRFSEERKSEIIPGTYSPFGHGPKNCIGERFANYQTKIGLISIVKNFIIEPSEFTKKTYVIDKASLVLAMKGGVHLKLVPCN
;
A
#
# COMPACT_ATOMS: atom_id res chain seq x y z
N MET A 1 17.86 3.40 25.66
CA MET A 1 18.24 2.73 24.41
C MET A 1 19.64 3.22 24.03
N LYS A 2 20.68 2.38 24.15
CA LYS A 2 22.06 2.77 23.78
C LYS A 2 22.14 2.79 22.26
N TYR A 3 22.39 3.95 21.67
CA TYR A 3 22.60 4.06 20.22
C TYR A 3 24.05 3.69 19.92
N LEU A 4 24.25 2.53 19.31
CA LEU A 4 25.54 2.04 18.82
C LEU A 4 25.63 2.27 17.31
N ASP A 5 26.85 2.32 16.81
CA ASP A 5 27.09 2.23 15.37
C ASP A 5 26.70 0.82 14.90
N MET A 6 26.11 0.73 13.70
CA MET A 6 25.59 -0.52 13.15
C MET A 6 26.28 -0.85 11.83
N VAL A 7 26.93 -2.01 11.75
CA VAL A 7 27.47 -2.52 10.48
C VAL A 7 26.34 -3.17 9.69
N ILE A 8 26.15 -2.75 8.43
CA ILE A 8 25.19 -3.40 7.53
C ILE A 8 25.77 -4.76 7.14
N LYS A 9 25.08 -5.84 7.53
CA LYS A 9 25.52 -7.22 7.24
C LYS A 9 25.78 -7.40 5.75
N GLY A 10 26.92 -8.03 5.42
CA GLY A 10 27.32 -8.28 4.04
C GLY A 10 27.99 -7.11 3.34
N THR A 11 28.32 -6.03 4.07
CA THR A 11 29.03 -4.86 3.54
C THR A 11 30.03 -4.33 4.57
N ASP A 12 30.99 -3.53 4.13
CA ASP A 12 31.89 -2.78 5.02
C ASP A 12 31.30 -1.42 5.47
N ILE A 13 29.99 -1.22 5.24
CA ILE A 13 29.30 0.03 5.56
C ILE A 13 28.90 0.03 7.03
N THR A 14 29.42 1.02 7.77
CA THR A 14 29.01 1.31 9.15
C THR A 14 28.07 2.50 9.17
N LEU A 15 26.86 2.31 9.70
CA LEU A 15 25.89 3.36 9.96
C LEU A 15 26.17 4.00 11.32
N PRO A 16 26.55 5.29 11.37
CA PRO A 16 26.80 5.97 12.64
C PRO A 16 25.55 6.00 13.52
N LYS A 17 25.74 5.99 14.84
CA LYS A 17 24.66 6.17 15.81
C LYS A 17 23.83 7.41 15.49
N LYS A 18 22.52 7.33 15.75
CA LYS A 18 21.53 8.37 15.45
C LYS A 18 21.26 8.65 13.96
N THR A 19 21.86 7.89 13.04
CA THR A 19 21.48 7.93 11.62
C THR A 19 20.02 7.53 11.46
N LYS A 20 19.25 8.36 10.74
CA LYS A 20 17.88 8.03 10.37
C LYS A 20 17.91 7.14 9.13
N VAL A 21 17.22 6.02 9.19
CA VAL A 21 17.04 5.12 8.05
C VAL A 21 15.58 5.22 7.61
N PHE A 22 15.36 5.35 6.31
CA PHE A 22 14.04 5.39 5.71
C PHE A 22 13.87 4.18 4.80
N PHE A 23 12.76 3.44 4.95
CA PHE A 23 12.42 2.33 4.08
C PHE A 23 11.35 2.79 3.09
N PRO A 24 11.68 2.93 1.79
CA PRO A 24 10.79 3.53 0.81
C PRO A 24 9.74 2.54 0.30
N ILE A 25 8.80 2.13 1.17
CA ILE A 25 7.76 1.11 0.89
C ILE A 25 7.07 1.35 -0.46
N HIS A 26 6.66 2.58 -0.74
CA HIS A 26 5.97 2.93 -2.00
C HIS A 26 6.80 2.61 -3.24
N SER A 27 8.11 2.92 -3.21
CA SER A 27 8.98 2.71 -4.38
C SER A 27 9.30 1.23 -4.55
N PHE A 28 9.58 0.55 -3.43
CA PHE A 28 9.87 -0.88 -3.40
C PHE A 28 8.67 -1.73 -3.86
N GLN A 29 7.46 -1.39 -3.44
CA GLN A 29 6.24 -2.07 -3.90
C GLN A 29 5.84 -1.73 -5.34
N ARG A 30 6.53 -0.78 -5.98
CA ARG A 30 6.37 -0.43 -7.40
C ARG A 30 7.61 -0.78 -8.24
N ASP A 31 8.53 -1.53 -7.68
CA ASP A 31 9.72 -1.96 -8.41
C ASP A 31 9.35 -3.06 -9.41
N PRO A 32 9.62 -2.89 -10.72
CA PRO A 32 9.34 -3.92 -11.73
C PRO A 32 10.14 -5.21 -11.52
N GLU A 33 11.23 -5.19 -10.75
CA GLU A 33 11.97 -6.40 -10.36
C GLU A 33 11.12 -7.33 -9.48
N TYR A 34 10.28 -6.76 -8.60
CA TYR A 34 9.43 -7.53 -7.69
C TYR A 34 7.98 -7.64 -8.15
N PHE A 35 7.49 -6.66 -8.92
CA PHE A 35 6.09 -6.58 -9.34
C PHE A 35 5.98 -6.25 -10.83
N ARG A 36 5.66 -7.26 -11.66
CA ARG A 36 5.40 -7.06 -13.10
C ARG A 36 4.32 -6.00 -13.33
N ASN A 37 4.57 -5.04 -14.24
CA ASN A 37 3.65 -3.93 -14.54
C ASN A 37 3.12 -3.25 -13.25
N PRO A 38 4.01 -2.69 -12.41
CA PRO A 38 3.67 -2.29 -11.04
C PRO A 38 2.64 -1.15 -10.98
N ASP A 39 2.57 -0.33 -12.03
CA ASP A 39 1.65 0.80 -12.11
C ASP A 39 0.25 0.43 -12.63
N VAL A 40 0.05 -0.82 -13.07
CA VAL A 40 -1.24 -1.33 -13.52
C VAL A 40 -2.02 -1.90 -12.32
N PHE A 41 -3.25 -1.43 -12.15
CA PHE A 41 -4.18 -2.02 -11.19
C PHE A 41 -4.63 -3.41 -11.69
N ASP A 42 -4.03 -4.45 -11.13
CA ASP A 42 -4.31 -5.85 -11.42
C ASP A 42 -4.73 -6.58 -10.14
N PRO A 43 -6.04 -6.77 -9.89
CA PRO A 43 -6.52 -7.43 -8.69
C PRO A 43 -6.16 -8.93 -8.65
N LEU A 44 -5.91 -9.56 -9.81
CA LEU A 44 -5.56 -10.97 -9.90
C LEU A 44 -4.11 -11.25 -9.50
N ARG A 45 -3.30 -10.21 -9.29
CA ARG A 45 -1.93 -10.34 -8.77
C ARG A 45 -1.86 -11.10 -7.45
N PHE A 46 -2.90 -10.99 -6.63
CA PHE A 46 -2.98 -11.63 -5.32
C PHE A 46 -3.92 -12.84 -5.31
N SER A 47 -4.28 -13.38 -6.48
CA SER A 47 -5.13 -14.57 -6.57
C SER A 47 -4.37 -15.81 -6.11
N GLU A 48 -5.10 -16.88 -5.78
CA GLU A 48 -4.50 -18.13 -5.31
C GLU A 48 -3.57 -18.76 -6.37
N GLU A 49 -3.89 -18.57 -7.65
CA GLU A 49 -3.11 -19.08 -8.79
C GLU A 49 -1.80 -18.31 -8.98
N ARG A 50 -1.78 -17.02 -8.64
CA ARG A 50 -0.65 -16.11 -8.89
C ARG A 50 0.12 -15.69 -7.65
N LYS A 51 -0.36 -16.00 -6.44
CA LYS A 51 0.30 -15.62 -5.18
C LYS A 51 1.75 -16.11 -5.09
N SER A 52 2.10 -17.21 -5.76
CA SER A 52 3.47 -17.74 -5.83
C SER A 52 4.43 -16.85 -6.63
N GLU A 53 3.91 -15.95 -7.47
CA GLU A 53 4.69 -14.93 -8.18
C GLU A 53 5.21 -13.84 -7.24
N ILE A 54 4.58 -13.68 -6.06
CA ILE A 54 4.96 -12.64 -5.09
C ILE A 54 6.11 -13.17 -4.23
N ILE A 55 7.28 -12.53 -4.37
CA ILE A 55 8.45 -12.83 -3.56
C ILE A 55 8.14 -12.51 -2.09
N PRO A 56 8.33 -13.44 -1.15
CA PRO A 56 8.06 -13.20 0.27
C PRO A 56 8.78 -11.95 0.78
N GLY A 57 8.04 -11.07 1.47
CA GLY A 57 8.58 -9.83 2.04
C GLY A 57 8.59 -8.63 1.08
N THR A 58 8.31 -8.79 -0.22
CA THR A 58 8.26 -7.64 -1.15
C THR A 58 6.96 -6.85 -1.07
N TYR A 59 5.88 -7.49 -0.60
CA TYR A 59 4.62 -6.82 -0.28
C TYR A 59 4.53 -6.57 1.24
N SER A 60 4.70 -5.31 1.67
CA SER A 60 4.70 -4.91 3.08
C SER A 60 3.91 -3.61 3.33
N PRO A 61 2.58 -3.59 3.08
CA PRO A 61 1.76 -2.39 3.27
C PRO A 61 1.61 -1.98 4.75
N PHE A 62 1.82 -2.91 5.68
CA PHE A 62 1.70 -2.70 7.13
C PHE A 62 3.05 -2.72 7.86
N GLY A 63 4.16 -2.73 7.12
CA GLY A 63 5.51 -2.90 7.68
C GLY A 63 5.77 -4.33 8.20
N HIS A 64 6.95 -4.54 8.78
CA HIS A 64 7.38 -5.81 9.37
C HIS A 64 8.19 -5.59 10.65
N GLY A 65 8.36 -6.66 11.44
CA GLY A 65 9.15 -6.64 12.66
C GLY A 65 8.42 -6.00 13.85
N PRO A 66 9.14 -5.61 14.92
CA PRO A 66 8.55 -5.18 16.20
C PRO A 66 7.80 -3.83 16.14
N LYS A 67 7.85 -3.14 15.00
CA LYS A 67 7.15 -1.88 14.75
C LYS A 67 6.18 -2.00 13.56
N ASN A 68 5.72 -3.20 13.23
CA ASN A 68 4.64 -3.38 12.25
C ASN A 68 3.32 -2.77 12.76
N CYS A 69 2.38 -2.53 11.85
CA CYS A 69 1.09 -1.97 12.20
C CYS A 69 0.24 -2.96 12.99
N ILE A 70 -0.01 -2.66 14.27
CA ILE A 70 -0.91 -3.47 15.11
C ILE A 70 -2.36 -3.49 14.59
N GLY A 71 -2.74 -2.50 13.79
CA GLY A 71 -4.07 -2.36 13.20
C GLY A 71 -4.29 -3.20 11.93
N GLU A 72 -3.29 -3.94 11.43
CA GLU A 72 -3.38 -4.69 10.17
C GLU A 72 -4.63 -5.57 10.07
N ARG A 73 -4.89 -6.38 11.10
CA ARG A 73 -6.05 -7.29 11.09
C ARG A 73 -7.36 -6.52 11.06
N PHE A 74 -7.48 -5.50 11.91
CA PHE A 74 -8.68 -4.67 11.98
C PHE A 74 -8.92 -3.93 10.66
N ALA A 75 -7.90 -3.29 10.09
CA ALA A 75 -7.98 -2.59 8.82
C ALA A 75 -8.45 -3.53 7.69
N ASN A 76 -7.89 -4.74 7.60
CA ASN A 76 -8.32 -5.73 6.61
C ASN A 76 -9.81 -6.09 6.75
N TYR A 77 -10.29 -6.34 7.97
CA TYR A 77 -11.71 -6.63 8.18
C TYR A 77 -12.60 -5.42 7.88
N GLN A 78 -12.25 -4.25 8.42
CA GLN A 78 -13.00 -3.01 8.22
C GLN A 78 -13.12 -2.66 6.73
N THR A 79 -12.03 -2.73 5.97
CA THR A 79 -12.03 -2.45 4.54
C THR A 79 -12.87 -3.46 3.78
N LYS A 80 -12.74 -4.77 4.05
CA LYS A 80 -13.55 -5.80 3.39
C LYS A 80 -15.04 -5.61 3.66
N ILE A 81 -15.42 -5.40 4.91
CA ILE A 81 -16.82 -5.19 5.29
C ILE A 81 -17.37 -3.92 4.64
N GLY A 82 -16.60 -2.82 4.64
CA GLY A 82 -16.98 -1.58 3.98
C GLY A 82 -17.21 -1.76 2.48
N LEU A 83 -16.27 -2.42 1.79
CA LEU A 83 -16.41 -2.72 0.36
C LEU A 83 -17.62 -3.62 0.08
N ILE A 84 -17.79 -4.71 0.83
CA ILE A 84 -18.93 -5.63 0.70
C ILE A 84 -20.26 -4.88 0.88
N SER A 85 -20.34 -4.01 1.90
CA SER A 85 -21.54 -3.21 2.16
C SER A 85 -21.88 -2.30 0.99
N ILE A 86 -20.88 -1.69 0.34
CA ILE A 86 -21.10 -0.85 -0.84
C ILE A 86 -21.53 -1.71 -2.02
N VAL A 87 -20.74 -2.72 -2.42
CA VAL A 87 -21.00 -3.49 -3.66
C VAL A 87 -22.26 -4.36 -3.58
N LYS A 88 -22.71 -4.73 -2.37
CA LYS A 88 -23.97 -5.46 -2.17
C LYS A 88 -25.18 -4.59 -2.44
N ASN A 89 -25.11 -3.30 -2.14
CA ASN A 89 -26.26 -2.40 -2.15
C ASN A 89 -26.20 -1.37 -3.29
N PHE A 90 -25.05 -1.18 -3.94
CA PHE A 90 -24.86 -0.13 -4.94
C PHE A 90 -23.99 -0.61 -6.12
N ILE A 91 -24.36 -0.15 -7.32
CA ILE A 91 -23.51 -0.06 -8.48
C ILE A 91 -22.68 1.23 -8.36
N ILE A 92 -21.36 1.12 -8.56
CA ILE A 92 -20.42 2.22 -8.44
C ILE A 92 -20.11 2.77 -9.84
N GLU A 93 -20.37 4.05 -10.07
CA GLU A 93 -20.13 4.74 -11.35
C GLU A 93 -19.21 5.95 -11.17
N PRO A 94 -18.48 6.37 -12.22
CA PRO A 94 -17.87 7.70 -12.25
C PRO A 94 -18.95 8.79 -12.13
N SER A 95 -18.68 9.83 -11.34
CA SER A 95 -19.45 11.07 -11.31
C SER A 95 -18.81 12.12 -12.22
N GLU A 96 -19.49 13.26 -12.41
CA GLU A 96 -18.94 14.43 -13.10
C GLU A 96 -17.66 14.98 -12.45
N PHE A 97 -17.43 14.67 -11.18
CA PHE A 97 -16.25 15.09 -10.42
C PHE A 97 -15.12 14.03 -10.41
N THR A 98 -15.34 12.84 -10.98
CA THR A 98 -14.32 11.78 -11.02
C THR A 98 -13.14 12.21 -11.88
N LYS A 99 -11.96 12.32 -11.27
CA LYS A 99 -10.71 12.59 -11.98
C LYS A 99 -10.22 11.33 -12.69
N LYS A 100 -9.88 11.46 -13.98
CA LYS A 100 -9.31 10.36 -14.78
C LYS A 100 -7.82 10.10 -14.50
N THR A 101 -7.12 11.09 -13.96
CA THR A 101 -5.68 11.02 -13.67
C THR A 101 -5.45 10.98 -12.18
N TYR A 102 -4.69 9.99 -11.72
CA TYR A 102 -4.24 9.91 -10.34
C TYR A 102 -3.10 10.90 -10.10
N VAL A 103 -3.33 11.87 -9.22
CA VAL A 103 -2.29 12.81 -8.75
C VAL A 103 -2.23 12.70 -7.24
N ILE A 104 -1.04 12.43 -6.70
CA ILE A 104 -0.82 12.34 -5.25
C ILE A 104 -0.99 13.73 -4.64
N ASP A 105 -1.74 13.78 -3.53
CA ASP A 105 -1.77 14.95 -2.66
C ASP A 105 -0.48 15.05 -1.85
N LYS A 106 0.39 15.99 -2.22
CA LYS A 106 1.66 16.21 -1.54
C LYS A 106 1.50 16.76 -0.11
N ALA A 107 0.33 17.29 0.23
CA ALA A 107 0.04 17.79 1.57
C ALA A 107 -0.53 16.71 2.50
N SER A 108 -0.90 15.53 1.97
CA SER A 108 -1.49 14.45 2.75
C SER A 108 -0.43 13.66 3.53
N LEU A 109 -0.75 13.28 4.76
CA LEU A 109 0.11 12.44 5.61
C LEU A 109 0.27 11.02 5.05
N VAL A 110 -0.77 10.50 4.40
CA VAL A 110 -0.80 9.19 3.74
C VAL A 110 -0.96 9.37 2.24
N LEU A 111 -0.70 8.33 1.46
CA LEU A 111 -0.95 8.36 0.02
C LEU A 111 -2.45 8.58 -0.23
N ALA A 112 -2.79 9.77 -0.70
CA ALA A 112 -4.15 10.18 -1.01
C ALA A 112 -4.17 10.85 -2.38
N MET A 113 -5.32 10.75 -3.06
CA MET A 113 -5.52 11.45 -4.32
C MET A 113 -5.85 12.91 -4.07
N LYS A 114 -5.18 13.83 -4.77
CA LYS A 114 -5.43 15.25 -4.68
C LYS A 114 -6.87 15.57 -5.08
N GLY A 115 -7.60 16.20 -4.16
CA GLY A 115 -9.02 16.53 -4.35
C GLY A 115 -10.01 15.39 -4.02
N GLY A 116 -9.52 14.24 -3.53
CA GLY A 116 -10.36 13.13 -3.09
C GLY A 116 -10.91 12.26 -4.23
N VAL A 117 -11.48 11.11 -3.86
CA VAL A 117 -12.12 10.16 -4.79
C VAL A 117 -13.63 10.42 -4.80
N HIS A 118 -14.13 10.89 -5.94
CA HIS A 118 -15.56 11.17 -6.13
C HIS A 118 -16.16 10.08 -7.02
N LEU A 119 -17.22 9.44 -6.54
CA LEU A 119 -17.92 8.35 -7.20
C LEU A 119 -19.42 8.54 -7.01
N LYS A 120 -20.21 8.07 -7.97
CA LYS A 120 -21.67 7.99 -7.88
C LYS A 120 -22.05 6.58 -7.43
N LEU A 121 -22.94 6.48 -6.45
CA LEU A 121 -23.49 5.22 -5.98
C LEU A 121 -24.96 5.12 -6.43
N VAL A 122 -25.27 4.09 -7.22
CA VAL A 122 -26.62 3.81 -7.72
C VAL A 122 -27.17 2.60 -6.99
N PRO A 123 -28.28 2.68 -6.23
CA PRO A 123 -28.83 1.53 -5.51
C PRO A 123 -29.09 0.33 -6.43
N CYS A 124 -28.69 -0.86 -5.97
CA CYS A 124 -29.12 -2.13 -6.55
C CYS A 124 -30.56 -2.36 -6.10
N ASN A 125 -31.53 -2.22 -7.00
CA ASN A 125 -32.94 -2.51 -6.72
C ASN A 125 -33.15 -3.94 -6.20
#